data_AF-A0A2P6FCT4-F1
#
_entry.id   AF-A0A2P6FCT4-F1
#
_cell.length_a   1.000
_cell.length_b   1.000
_cell.length_c   1.000
_cell.angle_alpha   90.00
_cell.angle_beta   90.00
_cell.angle_gamma   90.00
#
_symmetry.space_group_name_H-M   'P 1'
#
loop_
_entity.id
_entity.type
_entity.pdbx_description
1 polymer ?
#
loop_
_entity_poly.entity_id
_entity_poly.type
_entity_poly.pdbx_seq_one_letter_code
_entity_poly.pdbx_strand_id
1 'polypeptide(L)' 'MDAKPIIMLACSAGMSTSILVQRMEEAAKKLDCEITVLAISTIEAIHRWQEASILLLGP' A
#
# COMPACT_ATOMS: atom_id res chain seq x y z
N MET A 1 5.91 -3.95 20.46
CA MET A 1 4.70 -4.49 19.79
C MET A 1 4.58 -3.71 18.50
N ASP A 2 5.40 -4.11 17.55
CA ASP A 2 5.70 -3.40 16.33
C ASP A 2 4.52 -3.53 15.38
N ALA A 3 3.62 -2.54 15.45
CA ALA A 3 2.49 -2.44 14.55
C ALA A 3 3.04 -2.13 13.15
N LYS A 4 3.24 -3.17 12.35
CA LYS A 4 3.67 -3.07 10.96
C LYS A 4 2.66 -2.20 10.20
N PRO A 5 3.03 -0.98 9.77
CA PRO A 5 2.09 -0.08 9.12
C PRO A 5 1.64 -0.67 7.78
N ILE A 6 0.33 -0.70 7.58
CA ILE A 6 -0.30 -1.18 6.35
C ILE A 6 -0.55 0.04 5.46
N ILE A 7 0.15 0.10 4.33
CA ILE A 7 -0.04 1.13 3.32
C ILE A 7 -0.93 0.55 2.22
N MET A 8 -2.13 1.09 2.07
CA MET A 8 -3.09 0.64 1.07
C MET A 8 -3.08 1.60 -0.11
N LEU A 9 -2.81 1.08 -1.30
CA LEU A 9 -2.90 1.79 -2.56
C LEU A 9 -4.18 1.41 -3.29
N ALA A 10 -5.08 2.38 -3.43
CA ALA A 10 -6.30 2.24 -4.19
C ALA A 10 -6.12 2.92 -5.56
N CYS A 11 -6.07 2.15 -6.65
CA CYS A 11 -5.96 2.71 -8.00
C CYS A 11 -7.01 2.12 -8.94
N SER A 12 -7.54 2.97 -9.81
CA SER A 12 -8.54 2.60 -10.82
C SER A 12 -7.96 1.80 -11.99
N ALA A 13 -6.65 1.96 -12.25
CA ALA A 13 -5.93 1.37 -13.37
C ALA A 13 -4.93 0.31 -12.88
N GLY A 14 -5.31 -0.96 -12.97
CA GLY A 14 -4.58 -2.12 -12.42
C GLY A 14 -3.20 -2.44 -12.98
N MET A 15 -2.44 -1.48 -13.53
CA MET A 15 -1.09 -1.69 -14.07
C MET A 15 0.02 -0.85 -13.39
N SER A 16 -0.30 0.32 -12.82
CA SER A 16 0.73 1.21 -12.25
C SER A 16 1.09 0.91 -10.79
N THR A 17 0.32 0.04 -10.12
CA THR A 17 0.48 -0.27 -8.70
C THR A 17 1.64 -1.22 -8.41
N SER A 18 1.94 -2.17 -9.31
CA SER A 18 2.98 -3.19 -9.07
C SER A 18 4.40 -2.60 -9.00
N ILE A 19 4.72 -1.62 -9.85
CA ILE A 19 6.05 -0.97 -9.85
C ILE A 19 6.24 -0.12 -8.60
N LEU A 20 5.18 0.60 -8.18
CA LEU A 20 5.26 1.43 -6.98
C LEU A 20 5.41 0.57 -5.72
N VAL A 21 4.64 -0.52 -5.61
CA VAL A 21 4.76 -1.49 -4.51
C VAL A 21 6.18 -2.02 -4.40
N GLN A 22 6.78 -2.47 -5.51
CA GLN A 22 8.16 -2.98 -5.52
C GLN A 22 9.17 -1.92 -5.04
N ARG A 23 9.06 -0.67 -5.51
CA ARG A 23 9.96 0.42 -5.07
C ARG A 23 9.75 0.78 -3.61
N MET A 24 8.52 0.71 -3.11
CA MET A 24 8.23 0.95 -1.70
C MET A 24 8.83 -0.14 -0.81
N GLU A 25 8.74 -1.41 -1.22
CA GLU A 25 9.39 -2.52 -0.52
C GLU A 25 10.92 -2.41 -0.54
N GLU A 26 11.51 -2.01 -1.68
CA GLU A 26 12.95 -1.76 -1.78
C GLU A 26 13.40 -0.61 -0.89
N ALA A 27 12.65 0.49 -0.86
CA ALA A 27 12.94 1.63 0.01
C ALA A 27 12.82 1.23 1.49
N ALA A 28 11.81 0.42 1.83
CA ALA A 28 11.62 -0.07 3.19
C ALA A 28 12.79 -0.94 3.67
N LYS A 29 13.28 -1.84 2.80
CA LYS A 29 14.50 -2.62 3.06
C LYS A 29 15.73 -1.75 3.30
N LYS A 30 15.87 -0.63 2.57
CA LYS A 30 16.98 0.32 2.75
C LYS A 30 16.88 1.13 4.05
N LEU A 31 15.66 1.36 4.52
CA LEU A 31 15.36 2.08 5.76
C LEU A 31 15.28 1.16 6.98
N ASP A 32 15.54 -0.14 6.80
CA ASP A 32 15.38 -1.19 7.82
C ASP A 32 14.00 -1.15 8.50
N CYS A 33 12.96 -0.84 7.72
CA CYS A 33 11.60 -0.75 8.21
C CYS A 33 10.73 -1.87 7.63
N GLU A 34 9.94 -2.50 8.51
CA GLU A 34 8.94 -3.44 8.07
C GLU A 34 7.65 -2.70 7.71
N ILE A 35 7.27 -2.75 6.43
CA ILE A 35 5.99 -2.24 5.95
C ILE A 35 5.22 -3.33 5.21
N THR A 36 3.90 -3.21 5.17
CA THR A 36 3.04 -4.03 4.31
C THR A 36 2.37 -3.11 3.31
N VAL A 37 2.50 -3.39 2.01
CA VAL A 37 1.82 -2.60 0.96
C VAL A 37 0.73 -3.44 0.31
N LEU A 38 -0.50 -2.94 0.29
CA LEU A 38 -1.67 -3.57 -0.31
C LEU A 38 -2.15 -2.76 -1.51
N ALA A 39 -2.01 -3.31 -2.71
CA ALA A 39 -2.59 -2.70 -3.92
C ALA A 39 -3.95 -3.33 -4.21
N ILE A 40 -5.01 -2.54 -4.13
CA ILE A 40 -6.39 -2.98 -4.35
C ILE A 40 -7.15 -1.98 -5.22
N SER A 41 -8.33 -2.37 -5.69
CA SER A 41 -9.21 -1.45 -6.41
C SER A 41 -9.83 -0.41 -5.48
N THR A 42 -10.24 0.74 -6.02
CA THR A 42 -10.94 1.78 -5.24
C THR A 42 -12.23 1.25 -4.61
N ILE A 43 -12.95 0.34 -5.28
CA ILE A 43 -14.16 -0.29 -4.74
C ILE A 43 -13.83 -1.14 -3.53
N GLU A 44 -12.77 -1.95 -3.60
CA GLU A 44 -12.34 -2.79 -2.48
C GLU A 44 -11.81 -1.93 -1.32
N ALA A 45 -11.11 -0.84 -1.62
CA ALA A 45 -10.62 0.10 -0.61
C ALA A 45 -11.74 0.72 0.21
N ILE A 46 -12.89 1.04 -0.38
CA ILE A 46 -14.06 1.56 0.36
C ILE A 46 -14.54 0.57 1.45
N HIS A 47 -14.35 -0.73 1.26
CA HIS A 47 -14.76 -1.74 2.22
C HIS A 47 -13.68 -2.07 3.26
N ARG A 48 -12.40 -1.80 2.93
CA ARG A 48 -11.23 -2.25 3.69
C ARG A 48 -10.33 -1.15 4.22
N TRP A 49 -10.65 0.13 3.96
CA TRP A 49 -9.80 1.28 4.32
C TRP A 49 -9.46 1.36 5.81
N GLN A 50 -10.30 0.82 6.69
CA GLN A 50 -10.05 0.80 8.14
C GLN A 50 -8.89 -0.12 8.55
N GLU A 51 -8.52 -1.08 7.71
CA GLU A 51 -7.35 -1.95 7.91
C GLU A 51 -6.04 -1.20 7.62
N ALA A 52 -6.11 -0.13 6.81
CA ALA A 52 -4.94 0.63 6.39
C ALA A 52 -4.53 1.65 7.46
N SER A 53 -3.23 1.69 7.77
CA SER A 53 -2.65 2.78 8.54
C SER A 53 -2.54 4.05 7.68
N ILE A 54 -2.27 3.88 6.39
CA ILE A 54 -2.15 4.95 5.41
C ILE A 54 -2.89 4.51 4.15
N LEU A 55 -3.85 5.31 3.70
CA LEU A 55 -4.55 5.09 2.43
C LEU A 55 -4.01 6.08 1.39
N LEU A 56 -3.46 5.55 0.31
CA LEU A 56 -2.97 6.28 -0.85
C LEU A 56 -3.95 6.08 -2.01
N LEU A 57 -4.55 7.18 -2.45
CA LEU A 57 -5.44 7.21 -3.60
C LEU A 57 -4.58 7.48 -4.84
N GLY A 58 -4.48 6.49 -5.72
CA GLY A 58 -3.93 6.66 -7.04
C GLY A 58 -4.90 7.44 -7.95
N PRO A 59 -4.38 8.04 -9.03
CA PRO A 59 -5.21 8.65 -10.06
C PRO A 59 -6.14 7.65 -10.78
#